data_AF-E3HBM8-F1
#
_entry.id   AF-E3HBM8-F1
#
_cell.length_a   1.000
_cell.length_b   1.000
_cell.length_c   1.000
_cell.angle_alpha   90.00
_cell.angle_beta   90.00
_cell.angle_gamma   90.00
#
_symmetry.space_group_name_H-M   'P 1'
#
loop_
_entity.id
_entity.type
_entity.pdbx_description
1 polymer ?
#
loop_
_entity_poly.entity_id
_entity_poly.type
_entity_poly.pdbx_seq_one_letter_code
_entity_poly.pdbx_strand_id
1 'polypeptide(L)'
;MRIKVKDERLARILGISARRVREIGVKISQGKYDLEESVKQYIEQAKLGKELSVNQKELSEILGITHKSIRNLTEKKILIADKDGNYDIATNVQRYMSSNDESMKLKRVQREMKELDLMERRNQLHETKVVEEFILDMIMAFRSKCLSLPGKLGKSLIGATNRADIEEITKEEINNILTELSEETVKNHFGGENEDKQ
;
A
#
# COMPACT_ATOMS: atom_id res chain seq x y z
N MET A 1 -51.40 17.54 39.05
CA MET A 1 -52.31 16.43 38.65
C MET A 1 -51.43 15.37 37.99
N ARG A 2 -51.36 14.14 38.54
CA ARG A 2 -50.49 13.09 37.99
C ARG A 2 -51.15 12.41 36.79
N ILE A 3 -50.58 12.56 35.59
CA ILE A 3 -51.07 11.90 34.37
C ILE A 3 -50.59 10.45 34.38
N LYS A 4 -51.54 9.51 34.40
CA LYS A 4 -51.26 8.08 34.44
C LYS A 4 -51.29 7.48 33.04
N VAL A 5 -50.26 6.72 32.68
CA VAL A 5 -50.14 6.05 31.37
C VAL A 5 -49.71 4.60 31.53
N LYS A 6 -50.15 3.75 30.59
CA LYS A 6 -49.64 2.38 30.47
C LYS A 6 -48.22 2.38 29.91
N ASP A 7 -47.46 1.34 30.21
CA ASP A 7 -46.11 1.09 29.69
C ASP A 7 -46.05 1.14 28.16
N GLU A 8 -46.98 0.50 27.45
CA GLU A 8 -47.06 0.50 25.98
C GLU A 8 -47.21 1.91 25.38
N ARG A 9 -47.93 2.80 26.08
CA ARG A 9 -48.15 4.16 25.61
C ARG A 9 -46.95 5.05 25.93
N LEU A 10 -46.37 4.88 27.11
CA LEU A 10 -45.16 5.59 27.51
C LEU A 10 -43.95 5.18 26.65
N ALA A 11 -43.85 3.90 26.28
CA ALA A 11 -42.85 3.37 25.36
C ALA A 11 -42.91 4.06 24.00
N ARG A 12 -44.13 4.20 23.44
CA ARG A 12 -44.35 4.91 22.19
C ARG A 12 -44.00 6.40 22.27
N ILE A 13 -44.32 7.06 23.39
CA ILE A 13 -44.01 8.49 23.59
C ILE A 13 -42.49 8.72 23.66
N LEU A 14 -41.78 7.86 24.37
CA LEU A 14 -40.35 8.00 24.63
C LEU A 14 -39.47 7.39 23.52
N GLY A 15 -40.04 6.66 22.57
CA GLY A 15 -39.28 5.99 21.51
C GLY A 15 -38.40 4.84 22.02
N ILE A 16 -38.79 4.19 23.13
CA ILE A 16 -38.02 3.11 23.77
C ILE A 16 -38.89 1.86 23.97
N SER A 17 -38.26 0.73 24.29
CA SER A 17 -38.98 -0.52 24.53
C SER A 17 -39.83 -0.47 25.81
N ALA A 18 -40.95 -1.21 25.85
CA ALA A 18 -41.77 -1.37 27.06
C ALA A 18 -40.99 -2.05 28.21
N ARG A 19 -39.93 -2.81 27.90
CA ARG A 19 -38.98 -3.32 28.90
C ARG A 19 -38.21 -2.16 29.53
N ARG A 20 -37.65 -1.26 28.73
CA ARG A 20 -36.92 -0.10 29.25
C ARG A 20 -37.81 0.82 30.07
N VAL A 21 -39.06 1.04 29.65
CA VAL A 21 -40.06 1.77 30.45
C VAL A 21 -40.27 1.13 31.83
N ARG A 22 -40.25 -0.20 31.92
CA ARG A 22 -40.36 -0.90 33.21
C ARG A 22 -39.13 -0.72 34.10
N GLU A 23 -37.96 -0.51 33.51
CA GLU A 23 -36.70 -0.28 34.22
C GLU A 23 -36.57 1.16 34.73
N ILE A 24 -36.98 2.16 33.92
CA ILE A 24 -36.70 3.58 34.20
C ILE A 24 -37.94 4.41 34.54
N GLY A 25 -39.15 3.88 34.33
CA GLY A 25 -40.38 4.62 34.52
C GLY A 25 -40.82 4.69 35.97
N VAL A 26 -41.35 5.84 36.38
CA VAL A 26 -41.88 6.05 37.73
C VAL A 26 -43.25 5.39 37.84
N LYS A 27 -43.29 4.25 38.53
CA LYS A 27 -44.47 3.42 38.66
C LYS A 27 -45.38 3.92 39.78
N ILE A 28 -46.67 4.11 39.47
CA ILE A 28 -47.70 4.53 40.42
C ILE A 28 -48.49 3.31 40.92
N SER A 29 -48.78 2.37 40.03
CA SER A 29 -49.49 1.12 40.35
C SER A 29 -49.10 0.03 39.35
N GLN A 30 -49.62 -1.19 39.50
CA GLN A 30 -49.43 -2.24 38.49
C GLN A 30 -49.75 -1.72 37.08
N GLY A 31 -48.76 -1.75 36.20
CA GLY A 31 -48.85 -1.32 34.81
C GLY A 31 -49.15 0.17 34.56
N LYS A 32 -49.13 1.04 35.58
CA LYS A 32 -49.38 2.49 35.41
C LYS A 32 -48.20 3.33 35.89
N TYR A 33 -47.81 4.25 35.04
CA TYR A 33 -46.64 5.12 35.19
C TYR A 33 -47.05 6.58 35.23
N ASP A 34 -46.29 7.38 35.97
CA ASP A 34 -46.39 8.83 35.94
C ASP A 34 -45.73 9.37 34.68
N LEU A 35 -46.49 10.00 33.79
CA LEU A 35 -45.94 10.52 32.52
C LEU A 35 -44.85 11.55 32.76
N GLU A 36 -45.12 12.54 33.61
CA GLU A 36 -44.24 13.69 33.78
C GLU A 36 -42.93 13.25 34.41
N GLU A 37 -43.01 12.49 35.50
CA GLU A 37 -41.82 12.06 36.23
C GLU A 37 -40.99 11.04 35.43
N SER A 38 -41.65 10.15 34.67
CA SER A 38 -40.93 9.20 33.80
C SER A 38 -40.23 9.90 32.63
N VAL A 39 -40.83 10.95 32.06
CA VAL A 39 -40.20 11.75 31.00
C VAL A 39 -39.00 12.52 31.58
N LYS A 40 -39.13 13.14 32.76
CA LYS A 40 -38.00 13.81 33.42
C LYS A 40 -36.84 12.85 33.70
N GLN A 41 -37.13 11.69 34.27
CA GLN A 41 -36.13 10.67 34.58
C GLN A 41 -35.45 10.12 33.32
N TYR A 42 -36.21 9.91 32.24
CA TYR A 42 -35.65 9.53 30.94
C TYR A 42 -34.73 10.62 30.37
N ILE A 43 -35.14 11.89 30.40
CA ILE A 43 -34.34 13.01 29.91
C ILE A 43 -33.09 13.20 30.76
N GLU A 44 -33.16 13.05 32.08
CA GLU A 44 -31.98 13.10 32.95
C GLU A 44 -31.01 11.97 32.64
N GLN A 45 -31.48 10.73 32.49
CA GLN A 45 -30.63 9.61 32.09
C GLN A 45 -30.02 9.82 30.70
N ALA A 46 -30.79 10.36 29.75
CA ALA A 46 -30.30 10.71 28.42
C ALA A 46 -29.26 11.84 28.46
N LYS A 47 -29.42 12.83 29.35
CA LYS A 47 -28.48 13.95 29.55
C LYS A 47 -27.21 13.54 30.31
N LEU A 48 -27.29 12.55 31.21
CA LEU A 48 -26.19 12.07 32.05
C LEU A 48 -25.25 11.08 31.33
N GLY A 49 -25.46 10.80 30.04
CA GLY A 49 -24.42 10.22 29.19
C GLY A 49 -24.27 8.69 29.25
N LYS A 50 -25.38 7.94 29.24
CA LYS A 50 -25.34 6.50 28.90
C LYS A 50 -26.47 6.09 27.98
N GLU A 51 -26.07 5.46 26.88
CA GLU A 51 -26.85 4.62 25.96
C GLU A 51 -27.58 5.34 24.81
N LEU A 52 -26.84 6.10 24.00
CA LEU A 52 -27.04 5.99 22.56
C LEU A 52 -26.23 4.78 22.08
N SER A 53 -26.71 3.58 22.46
CA SER A 53 -26.22 2.33 21.93
C SER A 53 -27.08 1.94 20.74
N VAL A 54 -26.42 1.52 19.66
CA VAL A 54 -27.08 1.10 18.43
C VAL A 54 -26.74 -0.34 18.14
N ASN A 55 -27.63 -1.03 17.46
CA ASN A 55 -27.32 -2.38 17.00
C ASN A 55 -26.32 -2.33 15.83
N GLN A 56 -25.80 -3.49 15.44
CA GLN A 56 -24.84 -3.60 14.34
C GLN A 56 -25.34 -3.01 13.01
N LYS A 57 -26.65 -3.11 12.74
CA LYS A 57 -27.26 -2.60 11.51
C LYS A 57 -27.22 -1.09 11.47
N GLU A 58 -27.74 -0.46 12.50
CA GLU A 58 -27.75 0.99 12.67
C GLU A 58 -26.32 1.55 12.66
N LEU A 59 -25.37 0.90 13.33
CA LEU A 59 -23.97 1.34 13.28
C LEU A 59 -23.39 1.26 11.87
N SER A 60 -23.74 0.23 11.10
CA SER A 60 -23.28 0.07 9.72
C SER A 60 -23.79 1.20 8.81
N GLU A 61 -25.04 1.61 9.02
CA GLU A 61 -25.68 2.74 8.32
C GLU A 61 -25.02 4.08 8.74
N ILE A 62 -24.77 4.29 10.04
CA ILE A 62 -24.11 5.51 10.56
C ILE A 62 -22.69 5.67 10.01
N LEU A 63 -21.90 4.59 10.01
CA LEU A 63 -20.50 4.63 9.56
C LEU A 63 -20.36 4.51 8.03
N GLY A 64 -21.45 4.26 7.30
CA GLY A 64 -21.44 4.10 5.85
C GLY A 64 -20.64 2.88 5.39
N ILE A 65 -20.58 1.81 6.19
CA ILE A 65 -19.83 0.58 5.90
C ILE A 65 -20.70 -0.66 6.04
N THR A 66 -20.27 -1.77 5.46
CA THR A 66 -21.06 -3.01 5.49
C THR A 66 -21.11 -3.64 6.88
N HIS A 67 -22.15 -4.43 7.16
CA HIS A 67 -22.22 -5.27 8.37
C HIS A 67 -21.01 -6.17 8.56
N LYS A 68 -20.47 -6.74 7.46
CA LYS A 68 -19.25 -7.56 7.47
C LYS A 68 -18.06 -6.72 7.95
N SER A 69 -17.95 -5.47 7.50
CA SER A 69 -16.90 -4.55 7.95
C SER A 69 -17.03 -4.25 9.44
N ILE A 70 -18.24 -3.99 9.95
CA ILE A 70 -18.46 -3.81 11.39
C ILE A 70 -17.96 -5.04 12.17
N ARG A 71 -18.36 -6.24 11.76
CA ARG A 71 -17.93 -7.48 12.40
C ARG A 71 -16.40 -7.64 12.40
N ASN A 72 -15.76 -7.44 11.25
CA ASN A 72 -14.31 -7.52 11.13
C ASN A 72 -13.59 -6.50 12.02
N LEU A 73 -14.13 -5.28 12.14
CA LEU A 73 -13.56 -4.24 13.00
C LEU A 73 -13.78 -4.56 14.50
N THR A 74 -14.90 -5.18 14.86
CA THR A 74 -15.15 -5.70 16.21
C THR A 74 -14.20 -6.85 16.56
N GLU A 75 -13.99 -7.79 15.63
CA GLU A 75 -13.04 -8.91 15.79
C GLU A 75 -11.60 -8.40 15.98
N LYS A 76 -11.23 -7.33 15.26
CA LYS A 76 -9.94 -6.63 15.43
C LYS A 76 -9.87 -5.74 16.67
N LYS A 77 -10.92 -5.70 17.51
CA LYS A 77 -11.04 -4.86 18.70
C LYS A 77 -10.91 -3.35 18.44
N ILE A 78 -11.13 -2.93 17.19
CA ILE A 78 -11.20 -1.52 16.80
C ILE A 78 -12.55 -0.96 17.26
N LEU A 79 -13.63 -1.69 16.95
CA LEU A 79 -14.95 -1.43 17.49
C LEU A 79 -15.17 -2.30 18.75
N ILE A 80 -15.98 -1.81 19.67
CA ILE A 80 -16.32 -2.49 20.92
C ILE A 80 -17.84 -2.60 21.01
N ALA A 81 -18.31 -3.84 21.05
CA ALA A 81 -19.68 -4.18 21.38
C ALA A 81 -19.81 -4.40 22.90
N ASP A 82 -20.97 -4.07 23.46
CA ASP A 82 -21.35 -4.42 24.82
C ASP A 82 -21.77 -5.89 24.94
N LYS A 83 -22.20 -6.29 26.14
CA LYS A 83 -22.63 -7.67 26.43
C LYS A 83 -23.87 -8.10 25.65
N ASP A 84 -24.69 -7.14 25.22
CA ASP A 84 -25.93 -7.35 24.48
C ASP A 84 -25.71 -7.25 22.96
N GLY A 85 -24.48 -7.00 22.52
CA GLY A 85 -24.11 -6.87 21.10
C GLY A 85 -24.40 -5.49 20.51
N ASN A 86 -24.68 -4.48 21.33
CA ASN A 86 -24.88 -3.10 20.91
C ASN A 86 -23.58 -2.29 21.02
N TYR A 87 -23.55 -1.15 20.34
CA TYR A 87 -22.37 -0.33 20.19
C TYR A 87 -22.67 1.09 20.66
N ASP A 88 -21.91 1.57 21.63
CA ASP A 88 -21.93 2.98 21.99
C ASP A 88 -21.44 3.83 20.81
N ILE A 89 -22.30 4.72 20.29
CA ILE A 89 -22.03 5.48 19.06
C ILE A 89 -20.78 6.34 19.23
N ALA A 90 -20.72 7.15 20.29
CA ALA A 90 -19.65 8.13 20.49
C ALA A 90 -18.27 7.44 20.53
N THR A 91 -18.16 6.38 21.33
CA THR A 91 -16.93 5.60 21.47
C THR A 91 -16.51 4.97 20.14
N ASN A 92 -17.45 4.33 19.44
CA ASN A 92 -17.15 3.54 18.25
C ASN A 92 -16.88 4.41 17.02
N VAL A 93 -17.58 5.54 16.85
CA VAL A 93 -17.31 6.50 15.77
C VAL A 93 -15.90 7.08 15.93
N GLN A 94 -15.52 7.49 17.14
CA GLN A 94 -14.18 8.04 17.38
C GLN A 94 -13.09 7.00 17.10
N ARG A 95 -13.26 5.76 17.60
CA ARG A 95 -12.32 4.66 17.34
C ARG A 95 -12.20 4.35 15.85
N TYR A 96 -13.31 4.33 15.13
CA TYR A 96 -13.32 4.11 13.69
C TYR A 96 -12.56 5.19 12.95
N MET A 97 -12.83 6.47 13.22
CA MET A 97 -12.13 7.61 12.61
C MET A 97 -10.62 7.54 12.84
N SER A 98 -10.19 7.34 14.09
CA SER A 98 -8.76 7.23 14.41
C SER A 98 -8.08 6.05 13.69
N SER A 99 -8.76 4.90 13.57
CA SER A 99 -8.23 3.73 12.87
C SER A 99 -8.14 3.94 11.36
N ASN A 100 -9.09 4.68 10.79
CA ASN A 100 -9.17 4.92 9.36
C ASN A 100 -8.11 5.93 8.93
N ASP A 101 -7.85 6.96 9.73
CA ASP A 101 -6.77 7.93 9.48
C ASP A 101 -5.41 7.25 9.45
N GLU A 102 -5.13 6.37 10.43
CA GLU A 102 -3.87 5.63 10.48
C GLU A 102 -3.73 4.66 9.28
N SER A 103 -4.83 4.00 8.89
CA SER A 103 -4.85 3.16 7.69
C SER A 103 -4.60 3.96 6.41
N MET A 104 -5.15 5.17 6.30
CA MET A 104 -4.94 6.04 5.14
C MET A 104 -3.49 6.54 5.06
N LYS A 105 -2.88 6.91 6.20
CA LYS A 105 -1.46 7.26 6.27
C LYS A 105 -0.58 6.08 5.84
N LEU A 106 -0.84 4.89 6.39
CA LEU A 106 -0.09 3.69 6.04
C LEU A 106 -0.21 3.35 4.55
N LYS A 107 -1.41 3.42 3.97
CA LYS A 107 -1.63 3.19 2.54
C LYS A 107 -0.88 4.21 1.67
N ARG A 108 -0.80 5.47 2.10
CA ARG A 108 -0.04 6.51 1.39
C ARG A 108 1.45 6.18 1.38
N VAL A 109 2.03 5.87 2.54
CA VAL A 109 3.45 5.49 2.66
C VAL A 109 3.76 4.23 1.85
N GLN A 110 2.90 3.21 1.91
CA GLN A 110 3.07 1.99 1.12
C GLN A 110 3.00 2.23 -0.39
N ARG A 111 2.16 3.16 -0.83
CA ARG A 111 2.08 3.54 -2.24
C ARG A 111 3.35 4.23 -2.69
N GLU A 112 3.84 5.19 -1.91
CA GLU A 112 5.09 5.91 -2.20
C GLU A 112 6.29 4.96 -2.25
N MET A 113 6.41 4.03 -1.29
CA MET A 113 7.43 2.97 -1.33
C MET A 113 7.36 2.12 -2.59
N LYS A 114 6.16 1.73 -3.03
CA LYS A 114 5.99 0.96 -4.28
C LYS A 114 6.35 1.78 -5.52
N GLU A 115 6.03 3.07 -5.54
CA GLU A 115 6.40 3.95 -6.64
C GLU A 115 7.93 4.11 -6.72
N LEU A 116 8.63 4.25 -5.58
CA LEU A 116 10.09 4.28 -5.52
C LEU A 116 10.73 2.96 -5.98
N ASP A 117 10.25 1.81 -5.50
CA ASP A 117 10.74 0.48 -5.95
C ASP A 117 10.54 0.30 -7.47
N LEU A 118 9.42 0.78 -8.01
CA LEU A 118 9.20 0.76 -9.46
C LEU A 118 10.19 1.67 -10.22
N MET A 119 10.51 2.84 -9.68
CA MET A 119 11.52 3.72 -10.28
C MET A 119 12.91 3.08 -10.25
N GLU A 120 13.30 2.50 -9.13
CA GLU A 120 14.59 1.82 -8.97
C GLU A 120 14.71 0.64 -9.95
N ARG A 121 13.70 -0.23 -10.02
CA ARG A 121 13.69 -1.35 -10.97
C ARG A 121 13.72 -0.89 -12.42
N ARG A 122 13.01 0.19 -12.76
CA ARG A 122 13.07 0.77 -14.11
C ARG A 122 14.46 1.29 -14.43
N ASN A 123 15.10 1.97 -13.48
CA ASN A 123 16.47 2.44 -13.63
C ASN A 123 17.44 1.27 -13.84
N GLN A 124 17.34 0.22 -13.02
CA GLN A 124 18.13 -1.01 -13.17
C GLN A 124 17.90 -1.70 -14.53
N LEU A 125 16.66 -1.72 -15.04
CA LEU A 125 16.36 -2.26 -16.37
C LEU A 125 17.01 -1.43 -17.48
N HIS A 126 17.00 -0.11 -17.37
CA HIS A 126 17.69 0.77 -18.32
C HIS A 126 19.20 0.55 -18.28
N GLU A 127 19.81 0.49 -17.09
CA GLU A 127 21.22 0.16 -16.92
C GLU A 127 21.57 -1.22 -17.52
N THR A 128 20.74 -2.24 -17.25
CA THR A 128 20.93 -3.60 -17.79
C THR A 128 20.89 -3.59 -19.32
N LYS A 129 19.94 -2.86 -19.92
CA LYS A 129 19.82 -2.76 -21.37
C LYS A 129 21.04 -2.08 -22.02
N VAL A 130 21.56 -1.02 -21.40
CA VAL A 130 22.78 -0.34 -21.86
C VAL A 130 23.97 -1.31 -21.82
N VAL A 131 24.11 -2.09 -20.74
CA VAL A 131 25.17 -3.09 -20.62
C VAL A 131 25.02 -4.20 -21.69
N GLU A 132 23.80 -4.63 -21.99
CA GLU A 132 23.55 -5.64 -23.04
C GLU A 132 23.92 -5.12 -24.43
N GLU A 133 23.51 -3.90 -24.77
CA GLU A 133 23.86 -3.25 -26.04
C GLU A 133 25.39 -3.07 -26.17
N PHE A 134 26.05 -2.63 -25.09
CA PHE A 134 27.52 -2.52 -25.05
C PHE A 134 28.24 -3.84 -25.30
N ILE A 135 27.79 -4.93 -24.65
CA ILE A 135 28.39 -6.26 -24.84
C ILE A 135 28.18 -6.74 -26.28
N LEU A 136 27.00 -6.49 -26.86
CA LEU A 136 26.69 -6.88 -28.23
C LEU A 136 27.60 -6.16 -29.24
N ASP A 137 27.84 -4.86 -29.06
CA ASP A 137 28.79 -4.09 -29.86
C ASP A 137 30.22 -4.65 -29.77
N MET A 138 30.68 -4.98 -28.56
CA MET A 138 32.00 -5.57 -28.34
C MET A 138 32.15 -6.93 -29.04
N ILE A 139 31.12 -7.78 -28.99
CA ILE A 139 31.13 -9.09 -29.67
C ILE A 139 31.17 -8.91 -31.20
N MET A 140 30.42 -7.94 -31.74
CA MET A 140 30.42 -7.66 -33.18
C MET A 140 31.79 -7.14 -33.66
N ALA A 141 32.38 -6.21 -32.92
CA ALA A 141 33.72 -5.68 -33.22
C ALA A 141 34.78 -6.80 -33.16
N PHE A 142 34.72 -7.65 -32.14
CA PHE A 142 35.64 -8.78 -31.99
C PHE A 142 35.52 -9.76 -33.16
N ARG A 143 34.29 -10.14 -33.52
CA ARG A 143 34.03 -11.02 -34.67
C ARG A 143 34.63 -10.45 -35.96
N SER A 144 34.43 -9.15 -36.22
CA SER A 144 34.99 -8.48 -37.39
C SER A 144 36.52 -8.54 -37.40
N LYS A 145 37.18 -8.20 -36.29
CA LYS A 145 38.65 -8.23 -36.17
C LYS A 145 39.19 -9.67 -36.33
N CYS A 146 38.54 -10.68 -35.76
CA CYS A 146 38.91 -12.09 -35.95
C CYS A 146 38.84 -12.54 -37.41
N LEU A 147 37.82 -12.13 -38.16
CA LEU A 147 37.72 -12.46 -39.58
C LEU A 147 38.80 -11.78 -40.43
N SER A 148 39.28 -10.61 -40.00
CA SER A 148 40.37 -9.89 -40.67
C SER A 148 41.78 -10.40 -40.31
N LEU A 149 41.94 -11.06 -39.16
CA LEU A 149 43.22 -11.49 -38.61
C LEU A 149 44.02 -12.42 -39.55
N PRO A 150 43.43 -13.47 -40.19
CA PRO A 150 44.16 -14.32 -41.12
C PRO A 150 44.78 -13.54 -42.30
N GLY A 151 44.06 -12.54 -42.81
CA GLY A 151 44.54 -11.68 -43.89
C GLY A 151 45.68 -10.76 -43.47
N LYS A 152 45.66 -10.26 -42.23
CA LYS A 152 46.77 -9.48 -41.66
C LYS A 152 47.99 -10.35 -41.38
N LEU A 153 47.82 -11.49 -40.69
CA LEU A 153 48.91 -12.44 -40.42
C LEU A 153 49.56 -12.92 -41.70
N GLY A 154 48.77 -13.21 -42.74
CA GLY A 154 49.29 -13.59 -44.06
C GLY A 154 50.23 -12.55 -44.66
N LYS A 155 50.08 -11.26 -44.34
CA LYS A 155 51.00 -10.18 -44.75
C LYS A 155 52.21 -10.07 -43.83
N SER A 156 52.00 -10.11 -42.51
CA SER A 156 53.06 -9.95 -41.51
C SER A 156 54.05 -11.13 -41.48
N LEU A 157 53.61 -12.32 -41.90
CA LEU A 157 54.44 -13.54 -41.88
C LEU A 157 55.30 -13.74 -43.14
N ILE A 158 55.19 -12.91 -44.17
CA ILE A 158 55.92 -13.06 -45.46
C ILE A 158 57.45 -13.05 -45.29
N GLY A 159 57.97 -12.46 -44.21
CA GLY A 159 59.40 -12.39 -43.88
C GLY A 159 59.86 -13.24 -42.69
N ALA A 160 58.97 -13.99 -42.05
CA ALA A 160 59.34 -14.78 -40.87
C ALA A 160 60.11 -16.05 -41.28
N THR A 161 61.27 -16.28 -40.65
CA THR A 161 62.19 -17.36 -41.08
C THR A 161 62.29 -18.50 -40.08
N ASN A 162 61.84 -18.30 -38.84
CA ASN A 162 61.84 -19.32 -37.82
C ASN A 162 60.54 -19.33 -37.01
N ARG A 163 60.33 -20.41 -36.25
CA ARG A 163 59.12 -20.60 -35.44
C ARG A 163 58.93 -19.53 -34.36
N ALA A 164 60.02 -19.05 -33.76
CA ALA A 164 59.94 -18.03 -32.72
C ALA A 164 59.40 -16.71 -33.28
N ASP A 165 59.87 -16.29 -34.47
CA ASP A 165 59.39 -15.09 -35.16
C ASP A 165 57.87 -15.19 -35.45
N ILE A 166 57.41 -16.36 -35.91
CA ILE A 166 55.99 -16.59 -36.21
C ILE A 166 55.14 -16.50 -34.94
N GLU A 167 55.59 -17.10 -33.83
CA GLU A 167 54.88 -17.06 -32.56
C GLU A 167 54.84 -15.63 -31.96
N GLU A 168 55.91 -14.85 -32.11
CA GLU A 168 55.98 -13.46 -31.65
C GLU A 168 55.04 -12.55 -32.44
N ILE A 169 55.11 -12.57 -33.77
CA ILE A 169 54.24 -11.78 -34.66
C ILE A 169 52.77 -12.12 -34.43
N THR A 170 52.45 -13.40 -34.24
CA THR A 170 51.07 -13.84 -34.01
C THR A 170 50.55 -13.35 -32.66
N LYS A 171 51.37 -13.41 -31.60
CA LYS A 171 51.00 -12.89 -30.28
C LYS A 171 50.82 -11.39 -30.30
N GLU A 172 51.71 -10.67 -30.96
CA GLU A 172 51.64 -9.21 -31.06
C GLU A 172 50.35 -8.77 -31.78
N GLU A 173 50.01 -9.38 -32.91
CA GLU A 173 48.80 -9.02 -33.65
C GLU A 173 47.51 -9.35 -32.87
N ILE A 174 47.48 -10.47 -32.14
CA ILE A 174 46.35 -10.82 -31.26
C ILE A 174 46.21 -9.80 -30.13
N ASN A 175 47.31 -9.42 -29.48
CA ASN A 175 47.29 -8.44 -28.40
C ASN A 175 46.87 -7.06 -28.91
N ASN A 176 47.34 -6.64 -30.09
CA ASN A 176 46.92 -5.38 -30.72
C ASN A 176 45.41 -5.35 -30.97
N ILE A 177 44.84 -6.43 -31.51
CA ILE A 177 43.40 -6.56 -31.71
C ILE A 177 42.62 -6.47 -30.39
N LEU A 178 43.11 -7.12 -29.32
CA LEU A 178 42.45 -7.10 -28.01
C LEU A 178 42.52 -5.72 -27.34
N THR A 179 43.64 -5.02 -27.47
CA THR A 179 43.80 -3.64 -26.98
C THR A 179 42.92 -2.67 -27.76
N GLU A 180 42.89 -2.77 -29.10
CA GLU A 180 41.99 -1.97 -29.92
C GLU A 180 40.51 -2.26 -29.58
N LEU A 181 40.16 -3.52 -29.34
CA LEU A 181 38.79 -3.90 -28.97
C LEU A 181 38.36 -3.26 -27.64
N SER A 182 39.22 -3.26 -26.63
CA SER A 182 38.88 -2.74 -25.30
C SER A 182 38.77 -1.22 -25.28
N GLU A 183 39.70 -0.51 -25.92
CA GLU A 183 39.75 0.95 -25.87
C GLU A 183 38.77 1.62 -26.84
N GLU A 184 38.67 1.10 -28.08
CA GLU A 184 37.88 1.70 -29.15
C GLU A 184 36.38 1.46 -28.94
N THR A 185 35.98 0.25 -28.49
CA THR A 185 34.56 -0.07 -28.23
C THR A 185 34.02 0.70 -27.03
N VAL A 186 34.80 0.83 -25.95
CA VAL A 186 34.42 1.60 -24.76
C VAL A 186 34.29 3.09 -25.09
N LYS A 187 35.25 3.66 -25.84
CA LYS A 187 35.17 5.06 -26.29
C LYS A 187 33.98 5.31 -27.21
N ASN A 188 33.69 4.42 -28.15
CA ASN A 188 32.60 4.62 -29.09
C ASN A 188 31.22 4.52 -28.43
N HIS A 189 31.05 3.63 -27.45
CA HIS A 189 29.77 3.42 -26.78
C HIS A 189 29.51 4.43 -25.63
N PHE A 190 30.54 4.85 -24.89
CA PHE A 190 30.39 5.77 -23.74
C PHE A 190 30.96 7.19 -23.96
N GLY A 191 31.80 7.40 -24.98
CA GLY A 191 32.46 8.68 -25.25
C GLY A 191 31.71 9.61 -26.20
N GLY A 192 30.57 9.18 -26.76
CA GLY A 192 29.77 9.95 -27.71
C GLY A 192 28.70 10.88 -27.10
N GLU A 193 28.46 10.84 -25.78
CA GLU A 193 27.39 11.62 -25.13
C GLU A 193 27.90 12.83 -24.34
N ASN A 194 28.67 13.73 -24.97
CA ASN A 194 29.00 15.02 -24.37
C ASN A 194 28.92 16.19 -25.37
N GLU A 195 27.89 16.27 -26.22
CA GLU A 195 27.65 17.53 -26.97
C GLU A 195 26.21 18.06 -27.04
N ASP A 196 25.15 17.34 -26.65
CA ASP A 196 23.79 17.91 -26.78
C ASP A 196 22.95 17.77 -25.51
N LYS A 197 23.12 18.68 -24.54
CA LYS A 197 22.04 19.30 -23.72
C LYS A 197 22.51 20.64 -23.13
N GLN A 198 22.30 21.73 -23.89
CA GLN A 198 22.12 23.09 -23.35
C GLN A 198 20.64 23.45 -23.37
#